data_AF-A0A2G6NTW6-F1
#
_entry.id   AF-A0A2G6NTW6-F1
#
_cell.length_a   1.000
_cell.length_b   1.000
_cell.length_c   1.000
_cell.angle_alpha   90.00
_cell.angle_beta   90.00
_cell.angle_gamma   90.00
#
_symmetry.space_group_name_H-M   'P 1'
#
loop_
_entity.id
_entity.type
_entity.pdbx_description
1 polymer ?
#
loop_
_entity_poly.entity_id
_entity_poly.type
_entity_poly.pdbx_seq_one_letter_code
_entity_poly.pdbx_strand_id
1 'polypeptide(L)'
;MRPGGRHRSGRVLGLEGDTRHSPTATPGVFAPVPTDPRAFDFDILRRQEKEVKRNPGASLMDLGDGVLGLEFHSKMNAIGQDTLNMVMTACKEAERNWEALVVTNGAENFSVGANLMMLMMEAAEGNWEDINLIIHAFQTATGRLEHCGVPVVVAPHGLTLGGGCEMTLGGNAVRCAAETYIGLVEFGAGLIPAGGGCLRLYQRQVANLLDKKDLQPAFRAAFETIGMAKVATSCAEAQELGFLRPGDSWSMNRDHLAADAKDLALALARGHHVSPGADMAIPVMGTAGIALAENVLFNMKEGNAISEHDMKIGLELANTLAGGKVPPGTTVTEKDMLDHEREGFMRLLGERKTLERMQYILKTGKPLRN
;
A
#
# COMPACT_ATOMS: atom_id res chain seq x y z
N MET A 1 6.11 -24.15 38.34
CA MET A 1 5.22 -23.62 37.28
C MET A 1 5.03 -22.11 37.47
N ARG A 2 5.67 -21.32 36.60
CA ARG A 2 5.28 -19.99 36.08
C ARG A 2 6.24 -19.70 34.90
N PRO A 3 5.79 -18.97 33.87
CA PRO A 3 5.98 -19.40 32.48
C PRO A 3 7.01 -18.60 31.69
N GLY A 4 7.63 -19.29 30.73
CA GLY A 4 7.78 -18.85 29.33
C GLY A 4 8.49 -17.52 29.08
N GLY A 5 9.82 -17.55 29.09
CA GLY A 5 10.63 -16.51 28.48
C GLY A 5 10.31 -16.39 26.99
N ARG A 6 10.04 -15.16 26.54
CA ARG A 6 9.80 -14.80 25.13
C ARG A 6 10.98 -15.26 24.28
N HIS A 7 10.71 -16.04 23.23
CA HIS A 7 11.65 -16.27 22.13
C HIS A 7 11.96 -14.92 21.48
N ARG A 8 13.10 -14.31 21.86
CA ARG A 8 13.75 -13.29 21.05
C ARG A 8 14.28 -14.01 19.81
N SER A 9 14.05 -13.43 18.62
CA SER A 9 14.72 -13.87 17.39
C SER A 9 16.22 -13.96 17.68
N GLY A 10 16.78 -15.17 17.56
CA GLY A 10 18.20 -15.40 17.76
C GLY A 10 18.98 -14.54 16.77
N ARG A 11 20.01 -13.85 17.25
CA ARG A 11 21.02 -13.23 16.38
C ARG A 11 21.69 -14.35 15.57
N VAL A 12 21.25 -14.54 14.34
CA VAL A 12 21.96 -15.32 13.32
C VAL A 12 23.27 -14.58 13.05
N LEU A 13 24.39 -15.27 13.24
CA LEU A 13 25.73 -14.71 13.06
C LEU A 13 26.39 -15.47 11.90
N GLY A 14 26.17 -14.97 10.68
CA GLY A 14 26.91 -15.36 9.48
C GLY A 14 26.15 -16.27 8.50
N LEU A 15 26.39 -16.00 7.22
CA LEU A 15 26.02 -16.82 6.07
C LEU A 15 27.31 -17.43 5.50
N GLU A 16 27.43 -18.75 5.46
CA GLU A 16 28.56 -19.48 4.84
C GLU A 16 28.03 -20.21 3.60
N GLY A 17 28.46 -19.76 2.40
CA GLY A 17 27.81 -20.14 1.15
C GLY A 17 26.33 -19.69 1.10
N ASP A 18 25.46 -20.65 0.78
CA ASP A 18 23.98 -20.49 0.73
C ASP A 18 23.29 -20.92 2.04
N THR A 19 24.05 -21.24 3.10
CA THR A 19 23.50 -21.77 4.35
C THR A 19 23.69 -20.79 5.50
N ARG A 20 22.58 -20.45 6.18
CA ARG A 20 22.62 -19.70 7.44
C ARG A 20 23.19 -20.55 8.55
N HIS A 21 23.96 -19.95 9.45
CA HIS A 21 24.53 -20.65 10.60
C HIS A 21 24.09 -20.00 11.91
N SER A 22 23.73 -20.82 12.90
CA SER A 22 23.34 -20.37 14.24
C SER A 22 24.34 -20.86 15.30
N PRO A 23 24.62 -20.06 16.36
CA PRO A 23 25.44 -20.50 17.47
C PRO A 23 24.85 -21.75 18.12
N THR A 24 25.69 -22.74 18.42
CA THR A 24 25.29 -23.91 19.21
C THR A 24 25.51 -23.66 20.70
N ALA A 25 25.15 -24.64 21.54
CA ALA A 25 25.44 -24.62 22.98
C ALA A 25 26.95 -24.60 23.27
N THR A 26 27.80 -24.98 22.30
CA THR A 26 29.25 -24.92 22.42
C THR A 26 29.77 -23.58 21.89
N PRO A 27 30.47 -22.77 22.72
CA PRO A 27 31.02 -21.49 22.29
C PRO A 27 31.94 -21.64 21.07
N GLY A 28 31.72 -20.80 20.05
CA GLY A 28 32.52 -20.82 18.81
C GLY A 28 32.12 -21.89 17.79
N VAL A 29 31.18 -22.79 18.13
CA VAL A 29 30.65 -23.79 17.19
C VAL A 29 29.33 -23.30 16.64
N PHE A 30 29.26 -23.24 15.31
CA PHE A 30 28.08 -22.86 14.56
C PHE A 30 27.52 -24.07 13.81
N ALA A 31 26.21 -24.23 13.82
CA ALA A 31 25.53 -25.28 13.08
C ALA A 31 24.72 -24.67 11.93
N PRO A 32 24.62 -25.37 10.77
CA PRO A 32 23.77 -24.94 9.68
C PRO A 32 22.32 -24.93 10.16
N VAL A 33 21.61 -23.85 9.87
CA VAL A 33 20.18 -23.71 10.09
C VAL A 33 19.49 -24.48 8.97
N PRO A 34 18.62 -25.46 9.29
CA PRO A 34 17.82 -26.14 8.28
C PRO A 34 17.06 -25.12 7.44
N THR A 35 17.24 -25.16 6.12
CA THR A 35 16.55 -24.27 5.18
C THR A 35 15.25 -24.93 4.71
N ASP A 36 14.14 -24.25 4.92
CA ASP A 36 12.87 -24.65 4.33
C ASP A 36 12.89 -24.27 2.84
N PRO A 37 12.63 -25.20 1.90
CA PRO A 37 12.65 -24.91 0.47
C PRO A 37 11.61 -23.86 0.04
N ARG A 38 10.61 -23.55 0.89
CA ARG A 38 9.62 -22.49 0.67
C ARG A 38 10.04 -21.15 1.26
N ALA A 39 11.15 -21.08 2.00
CA ALA A 39 11.66 -19.83 2.55
C ALA A 39 12.49 -19.10 1.49
N PHE A 40 11.98 -17.97 0.99
CA PHE A 40 12.75 -17.07 0.15
C PHE A 40 13.60 -16.14 1.00
N ASP A 41 14.91 -16.21 0.81
CA ASP A 41 15.87 -15.28 1.39
C ASP A 41 16.50 -14.46 0.26
N PHE A 42 16.16 -13.17 0.21
CA PHE A 42 16.64 -12.26 -0.81
C PHE A 42 18.15 -12.07 -0.80
N ASP A 43 18.82 -12.24 0.36
CA ASP A 43 20.29 -12.20 0.42
C ASP A 43 20.91 -13.44 -0.23
N ILE A 44 20.29 -14.62 -0.07
CA ILE A 44 20.72 -15.87 -0.71
C ILE A 44 20.48 -15.79 -2.21
N LEU A 45 19.30 -15.33 -2.65
CA LEU A 45 18.99 -15.16 -4.08
C LEU A 45 20.02 -14.26 -4.78
N ARG A 46 20.43 -13.15 -4.14
CA ARG A 46 21.47 -12.27 -4.73
C ARG A 46 22.81 -12.97 -4.87
N ARG A 47 23.20 -13.84 -3.93
CA ARG A 47 24.44 -14.66 -4.04
C ARG A 47 24.35 -15.72 -5.13
N GLN A 48 23.15 -16.22 -5.40
CA GLN A 48 22.86 -17.14 -6.50
C GLN A 48 22.71 -16.44 -7.86
N GLU A 49 23.13 -15.17 -7.96
CA GLU A 49 23.07 -14.37 -9.18
C GLU A 49 21.64 -14.22 -9.75
N LYS A 50 20.63 -14.23 -8.87
CA LYS A 50 19.21 -14.06 -9.23
C LYS A 50 18.76 -12.60 -9.31
N GLU A 51 19.64 -11.63 -9.06
CA GLU A 51 19.30 -10.22 -9.24
C GLU A 51 19.29 -9.84 -10.71
N VAL A 52 18.14 -9.41 -11.22
CA VAL A 52 17.94 -8.98 -12.61
C VAL A 52 18.34 -7.52 -12.78
N LYS A 53 17.95 -6.67 -11.82
CA LYS A 53 18.23 -5.22 -11.84
C LYS A 53 18.11 -4.62 -10.46
N ARG A 54 18.87 -3.55 -10.17
CA ARG A 54 18.84 -2.85 -8.89
C ARG A 54 18.97 -1.34 -9.05
N ASN A 55 18.34 -0.61 -8.14
CA ASN A 55 18.62 0.79 -7.85
C ASN A 55 18.66 0.99 -6.31
N PRO A 56 18.86 2.20 -5.78
CA PRO A 56 18.95 2.41 -4.32
C PRO A 56 17.67 2.09 -3.53
N GLY A 57 16.49 2.08 -4.16
CA GLY A 57 15.20 1.89 -3.47
C GLY A 57 14.58 0.50 -3.61
N ALA A 58 14.93 -0.25 -4.66
CA ALA A 58 14.36 -1.56 -4.95
C ALA A 58 15.23 -2.41 -5.90
N SER A 59 14.97 -3.71 -5.92
CA SER A 59 15.62 -4.71 -6.79
C SER A 59 14.57 -5.57 -7.51
N LEU A 60 14.91 -6.04 -8.70
CA LEU A 60 14.21 -7.08 -9.43
C LEU A 60 14.96 -8.40 -9.25
N MET A 61 14.24 -9.46 -8.88
CA MET A 61 14.78 -10.74 -8.48
C MET A 61 14.10 -11.87 -9.25
N ASP A 62 14.86 -12.79 -9.81
CA ASP A 62 14.32 -14.04 -10.37
C ASP A 62 13.89 -14.96 -9.21
N LEU A 63 12.58 -15.14 -9.02
CA LEU A 63 12.02 -16.05 -8.01
C LEU A 63 11.87 -17.49 -8.53
N GLY A 64 12.31 -17.76 -9.77
CA GLY A 64 12.16 -19.03 -10.48
C GLY A 64 10.79 -19.20 -11.15
N ASP A 65 10.69 -20.21 -12.01
CA ASP A 65 9.46 -20.60 -12.73
C ASP A 65 8.82 -19.47 -13.57
N GLY A 66 9.64 -18.52 -14.03
CA GLY A 66 9.16 -17.36 -14.78
C GLY A 66 8.47 -16.30 -13.92
N VAL A 67 8.69 -16.26 -12.60
CA VAL A 67 8.16 -15.21 -11.73
C VAL A 67 9.22 -14.18 -11.36
N LEU A 68 8.94 -12.92 -11.68
CA LEU A 68 9.76 -11.78 -11.28
C LEU A 68 9.34 -11.30 -9.89
N GLY A 69 10.31 -11.07 -9.01
CA GLY A 69 10.12 -10.44 -7.70
C GLY A 69 10.54 -8.98 -7.75
N LEU A 70 9.70 -8.06 -7.27
CA LEU A 70 10.05 -6.68 -6.96
C LEU A 70 10.26 -6.55 -5.45
N GLU A 71 11.51 -6.39 -5.05
CA GLU A 71 11.95 -6.25 -3.67
C GLU A 71 12.16 -4.77 -3.29
N PHE A 72 11.44 -4.27 -2.29
CA PHE A 72 11.73 -2.96 -1.69
C PHE A 72 12.83 -3.08 -0.62
N HIS A 73 13.79 -2.14 -0.62
CA HIS A 73 14.89 -2.16 0.35
C HIS A 73 15.43 -0.77 0.75
N SER A 74 14.68 0.30 0.46
CA SER A 74 14.99 1.63 0.99
C SER A 74 14.89 1.64 2.54
N LYS A 75 15.32 2.72 3.19
CA LYS A 75 15.22 2.81 4.66
C LYS A 75 13.75 2.67 5.10
N MET A 76 13.46 1.65 5.91
CA MET A 76 12.11 1.26 6.33
C MET A 76 11.16 0.91 5.16
N ASN A 77 11.71 0.64 3.97
CA ASN A 77 10.99 0.49 2.72
C ASN A 77 10.06 1.68 2.42
N ALA A 78 10.49 2.89 2.80
CA ALA A 78 9.76 4.11 2.46
C ALA A 78 9.75 4.29 0.94
N ILE A 79 8.59 4.62 0.39
CA ILE A 79 8.41 4.76 -1.06
C ILE A 79 8.89 6.15 -1.48
N GLY A 80 9.86 6.16 -2.40
CA GLY A 80 10.39 7.36 -3.05
C GLY A 80 10.64 7.11 -4.53
N GLN A 81 11.26 8.08 -5.20
CA GLN A 81 11.43 8.07 -6.66
C GLN A 81 12.08 6.78 -7.18
N ASP A 82 13.11 6.27 -6.50
CA ASP A 82 13.77 5.02 -6.89
C ASP A 82 12.82 3.82 -6.87
N THR A 83 11.99 3.71 -5.83
CA THR A 83 10.98 2.64 -5.73
C THR A 83 9.95 2.76 -6.85
N LEU A 84 9.43 3.96 -7.10
CA LEU A 84 8.46 4.21 -8.18
C LEU A 84 9.05 3.87 -9.56
N ASN A 85 10.28 4.31 -9.83
CA ASN A 85 10.98 3.99 -11.07
C ASN A 85 11.21 2.48 -11.22
N MET A 86 11.47 1.77 -10.13
CA MET A 86 11.63 0.32 -10.18
C MET A 86 10.30 -0.40 -10.39
N VAL A 87 9.18 0.09 -9.84
CA VAL A 87 7.83 -0.44 -10.17
C VAL A 87 7.56 -0.34 -11.67
N MET A 88 7.82 0.82 -12.27
CA MET A 88 7.66 1.02 -13.72
C MET A 88 8.55 0.06 -14.53
N THR A 89 9.78 -0.12 -14.08
CA THR A 89 10.74 -1.04 -14.70
C THR A 89 10.28 -2.49 -14.54
N ALA A 90 9.79 -2.88 -13.36
CA ALA A 90 9.31 -4.21 -13.04
C ALA A 90 8.15 -4.62 -13.95
N CYS A 91 7.14 -3.75 -14.10
CA CYS A 91 5.97 -4.04 -14.94
C CYS A 91 6.40 -4.23 -16.41
N LYS A 92 7.25 -3.34 -16.94
CA LYS A 92 7.75 -3.44 -18.32
C LYS A 92 8.60 -4.69 -18.55
N GLU A 93 9.42 -5.05 -17.59
CA GLU A 93 10.27 -6.24 -17.65
C GLU A 93 9.39 -7.50 -17.60
N ALA A 94 8.46 -7.54 -16.64
CA ALA A 94 7.55 -8.65 -16.44
C ALA A 94 6.71 -8.94 -17.68
N GLU A 95 6.11 -7.90 -18.29
CA GLU A 95 5.32 -8.01 -19.53
C GLU A 95 6.08 -8.59 -20.73
N ARG A 96 7.41 -8.54 -20.74
CA ARG A 96 8.23 -8.98 -21.87
C ARG A 96 8.80 -10.37 -21.67
N ASN A 97 9.23 -10.67 -20.46
CA ASN A 97 10.14 -11.77 -20.19
C ASN A 97 9.68 -12.71 -19.07
N TRP A 98 8.55 -12.43 -18.41
CA TRP A 98 8.11 -13.17 -17.24
C TRP A 98 6.62 -13.53 -17.33
N GLU A 99 6.21 -14.54 -16.59
CA GLU A 99 4.82 -15.03 -16.52
C GLU A 99 4.01 -14.23 -15.50
N ALA A 100 4.67 -13.69 -14.46
CA ALA A 100 4.02 -12.94 -13.38
C ALA A 100 5.01 -12.05 -12.60
N LEU A 101 4.45 -11.13 -11.81
CA LEU A 101 5.20 -10.24 -10.91
C LEU A 101 4.72 -10.42 -9.46
N VAL A 102 5.66 -10.55 -8.53
CA VAL A 102 5.41 -10.55 -7.08
C VAL A 102 6.06 -9.33 -6.45
N VAL A 103 5.30 -8.50 -5.73
CA VAL A 103 5.84 -7.35 -4.97
C VAL A 103 5.94 -7.73 -3.50
N THR A 104 7.15 -7.79 -2.93
CA THR A 104 7.39 -8.19 -1.54
C THR A 104 8.75 -7.69 -1.04
N ASN A 105 9.22 -8.12 0.12
CA ASN A 105 10.62 -7.93 0.55
C ASN A 105 10.98 -8.81 1.76
N GLY A 106 12.29 -8.94 2.04
CA GLY A 106 12.79 -9.68 3.20
C GLY A 106 12.80 -8.90 4.54
N ALA A 107 12.46 -7.61 4.54
CA ALA A 107 12.55 -6.76 5.73
C ALA A 107 11.37 -6.96 6.69
N GLU A 108 11.51 -6.57 7.96
CA GLU A 108 10.46 -6.74 9.00
C GLU A 108 9.10 -6.16 8.59
N ASN A 109 9.10 -5.01 7.92
CA ASN A 109 7.92 -4.31 7.46
C ASN A 109 7.90 -4.26 5.93
N PHE A 110 6.72 -4.44 5.34
CA PHE A 110 6.58 -4.29 3.89
C PHE A 110 6.89 -2.86 3.46
N SER A 111 6.20 -1.87 4.02
CA SER A 111 6.49 -0.45 3.81
C SER A 111 5.77 0.44 4.83
N VAL A 112 6.48 1.46 5.33
CA VAL A 112 5.90 2.49 6.20
C VAL A 112 5.25 3.65 5.43
N GLY A 113 5.16 3.55 4.10
CA GLY A 113 4.50 4.55 3.25
C GLY A 113 5.46 5.52 2.57
N ALA A 114 4.92 6.63 2.06
CA ALA A 114 5.70 7.68 1.43
C ALA A 114 6.62 8.38 2.44
N ASN A 115 7.74 8.93 1.97
CA ASN A 115 8.68 9.66 2.82
C ASN A 115 8.12 11.04 3.22
N LEU A 116 7.44 11.10 4.37
CA LEU A 116 6.84 12.33 4.90
C LEU A 116 7.86 13.46 5.14
N MET A 117 9.10 13.12 5.51
CA MET A 117 10.16 14.11 5.72
C MET A 117 10.54 14.78 4.40
N MET A 118 10.73 13.98 3.35
CA MET A 118 11.02 14.51 2.02
C MET A 118 9.89 15.43 1.55
N LEU A 119 8.63 14.99 1.65
CA LEU A 119 7.48 15.81 1.28
C LEU A 119 7.42 17.13 2.05
N MET A 120 7.70 17.11 3.36
CA MET A 120 7.72 18.32 4.18
C MET A 120 8.83 19.30 3.74
N MET A 121 10.02 18.78 3.40
CA MET A 121 11.14 19.60 2.94
C MET A 121 10.82 20.27 1.61
N GLU A 122 10.33 19.52 0.62
CA GLU A 122 9.93 20.06 -0.68
C GLU A 122 8.83 21.13 -0.53
N ALA A 123 7.84 20.89 0.35
CA ALA A 123 6.77 21.86 0.61
C ALA A 123 7.30 23.13 1.29
N ALA A 124 8.27 23.01 2.20
CA ALA A 124 8.90 24.15 2.86
C ALA A 124 9.77 25.00 1.92
N GLU A 125 10.37 24.37 0.91
CA GLU A 125 11.13 25.03 -0.15
C GLU A 125 10.23 25.63 -1.25
N GLY A 126 8.94 25.27 -1.25
CA GLY A 126 7.97 25.76 -2.24
C GLY A 126 8.05 25.03 -3.58
N ASN A 127 8.61 23.82 -3.61
CA ASN A 127 8.81 23.00 -4.81
C ASN A 127 7.50 22.29 -5.21
N TRP A 128 6.40 23.05 -5.35
CA TRP A 128 5.05 22.52 -5.53
C TRP A 128 4.91 21.67 -6.80
N GLU A 129 5.60 22.04 -7.88
CA GLU A 129 5.53 21.28 -9.13
C GLU A 129 6.27 19.95 -9.06
N ASP A 130 7.39 19.91 -8.34
CA ASP A 130 8.11 18.65 -8.11
C ASP A 130 7.29 17.70 -7.24
N ILE A 131 6.61 18.22 -6.22
CA ILE A 131 5.66 17.43 -5.43
C ILE A 131 4.54 16.88 -6.30
N ASN A 132 3.93 17.73 -7.13
CA ASN A 132 2.84 17.32 -8.03
C ASN A 132 3.31 16.22 -9.01
N LEU A 133 4.53 16.33 -9.54
CA LEU A 133 5.15 15.30 -10.39
C LEU A 133 5.41 13.99 -9.63
N ILE A 134 5.87 14.06 -8.38
CA ILE A 134 6.09 12.89 -7.52
C ILE A 134 4.76 12.17 -7.24
N ILE A 135 3.70 12.90 -6.90
CA ILE A 135 2.37 12.31 -6.68
C ILE A 135 1.84 11.67 -7.96
N HIS A 136 1.96 12.35 -9.09
CA HIS A 136 1.59 11.78 -10.38
C HIS A 136 2.37 10.50 -10.72
N ALA A 137 3.69 10.49 -10.46
CA ALA A 137 4.52 9.31 -10.66
C ALA A 137 4.08 8.15 -9.73
N PHE A 138 3.63 8.47 -8.52
CA PHE A 138 3.08 7.48 -7.60
C PHE A 138 1.78 6.87 -8.16
N GLN A 139 0.80 7.70 -8.53
CA GLN A 139 -0.45 7.24 -9.15
C GLN A 139 -0.19 6.41 -10.42
N THR A 140 0.80 6.82 -11.22
CA THR A 140 1.22 6.07 -12.41
C THR A 140 1.78 4.69 -12.04
N ALA A 141 2.64 4.62 -11.01
CA ALA A 141 3.27 3.37 -10.58
C ALA A 141 2.22 2.37 -10.03
N THR A 142 1.29 2.81 -9.18
CA THR A 142 0.23 1.95 -8.65
C THR A 142 -0.74 1.52 -9.74
N GLY A 143 -1.09 2.42 -10.66
CA GLY A 143 -1.85 2.08 -11.87
C GLY A 143 -1.15 1.06 -12.75
N ARG A 144 0.18 1.11 -12.87
CA ARG A 144 0.94 0.11 -13.65
C ARG A 144 0.96 -1.27 -13.01
N LEU A 145 0.89 -1.37 -11.69
CA LEU A 145 0.69 -2.66 -11.02
C LEU A 145 -0.68 -3.23 -11.37
N GLU A 146 -1.73 -2.41 -11.34
CA GLU A 146 -3.10 -2.85 -11.60
C GLU A 146 -3.31 -3.25 -13.07
N HIS A 147 -2.77 -2.45 -13.98
CA HIS A 147 -2.91 -2.63 -15.42
C HIS A 147 -1.73 -3.37 -16.07
N CYS A 148 -0.93 -4.10 -15.29
CA CYS A 148 0.16 -4.89 -15.84
C CYS A 148 -0.38 -5.99 -16.77
N GLY A 149 0.31 -6.22 -17.89
CA GLY A 149 -0.05 -7.27 -18.85
C GLY A 149 0.09 -8.70 -18.31
N VAL A 150 0.83 -8.87 -17.21
CA VAL A 150 0.96 -10.13 -16.46
C VAL A 150 0.41 -9.97 -15.05
N PRO A 151 -0.05 -11.04 -14.38
CA PRO A 151 -0.63 -10.93 -13.05
C PRO A 151 0.40 -10.41 -12.04
N VAL A 152 -0.03 -9.44 -11.24
CA VAL A 152 0.73 -8.85 -10.14
C VAL A 152 0.13 -9.29 -8.80
N VAL A 153 0.92 -10.03 -8.01
CA VAL A 153 0.58 -10.38 -6.63
C VAL A 153 1.39 -9.52 -5.68
N VAL A 154 0.73 -8.80 -4.78
CA VAL A 154 1.41 -8.07 -3.71
C VAL A 154 1.38 -8.91 -2.44
N ALA A 155 2.52 -9.06 -1.79
CA ALA A 155 2.67 -9.85 -0.58
C ALA A 155 3.11 -8.97 0.61
N PRO A 156 2.15 -8.24 1.21
CA PRO A 156 2.42 -7.37 2.34
C PRO A 156 2.56 -8.15 3.65
N HIS A 157 3.29 -7.56 4.60
CA HIS A 157 3.57 -8.09 5.92
C HIS A 157 4.03 -6.97 6.86
N GLY A 158 3.97 -7.23 8.17
CA GLY A 158 4.32 -6.23 9.18
C GLY A 158 3.56 -4.92 8.96
N LEU A 159 4.23 -3.78 9.14
CA LEU A 159 3.66 -2.47 8.81
C LEU A 159 3.55 -2.30 7.28
N THR A 160 2.32 -2.06 6.81
CA THR A 160 1.94 -1.76 5.43
C THR A 160 1.08 -0.51 5.40
N LEU A 161 1.71 0.66 5.58
CA LEU A 161 0.99 1.91 5.88
C LEU A 161 1.06 2.88 4.71
N GLY A 162 -0.02 3.66 4.55
CA GLY A 162 -0.14 4.73 3.55
C GLY A 162 0.22 4.24 2.16
N GLY A 163 1.24 4.83 1.54
CA GLY A 163 1.77 4.39 0.25
C GLY A 163 2.05 2.87 0.12
N GLY A 164 2.41 2.17 1.19
CA GLY A 164 2.55 0.70 1.18
C GLY A 164 1.21 -0.03 1.03
N CYS A 165 0.17 0.51 1.68
CA CYS A 165 -1.21 0.09 1.46
C CYS A 165 -1.65 0.41 0.02
N GLU A 166 -1.30 1.59 -0.52
CA GLU A 166 -1.64 1.96 -1.91
C GLU A 166 -0.99 1.05 -2.96
N MET A 167 0.27 0.65 -2.76
CA MET A 167 0.92 -0.39 -3.59
C MET A 167 0.18 -1.73 -3.50
N THR A 168 -0.30 -2.10 -2.32
CA THR A 168 -1.10 -3.32 -2.10
C THR A 168 -2.46 -3.23 -2.80
N LEU A 169 -3.09 -2.06 -2.76
CA LEU A 169 -4.37 -1.82 -3.41
C LEU A 169 -4.27 -1.97 -4.94
N GLY A 170 -3.13 -1.59 -5.52
CA GLY A 170 -2.82 -1.73 -6.95
C GLY A 170 -2.51 -3.16 -7.43
N GLY A 171 -2.37 -4.14 -6.53
CA GLY A 171 -2.18 -5.54 -6.93
C GLY A 171 -3.42 -6.17 -7.57
N ASN A 172 -3.23 -7.09 -8.52
CA ASN A 172 -4.34 -7.90 -9.06
C ASN A 172 -4.86 -8.90 -8.01
N ALA A 173 -3.96 -9.43 -7.18
CA ALA A 173 -4.31 -10.20 -5.99
C ALA A 173 -3.35 -9.89 -4.84
N VAL A 174 -3.78 -10.20 -3.62
CA VAL A 174 -2.99 -10.06 -2.40
C VAL A 174 -2.79 -11.41 -1.73
N ARG A 175 -1.54 -11.71 -1.38
CA ARG A 175 -1.16 -12.79 -0.47
C ARG A 175 -0.45 -12.20 0.74
N CYS A 176 -1.16 -11.88 1.80
CA CYS A 176 -0.57 -11.19 2.96
C CYS A 176 -0.06 -12.16 4.04
N ALA A 177 0.87 -11.74 4.89
CA ALA A 177 1.13 -12.43 6.16
C ALA A 177 -0.06 -12.21 7.11
N ALA A 178 -0.54 -13.25 7.80
CA ALA A 178 -1.78 -13.19 8.59
C ALA A 178 -1.83 -12.01 9.58
N GLU A 179 -0.68 -11.61 10.13
CA GLU A 179 -0.47 -10.51 11.08
C GLU A 179 -0.27 -9.12 10.45
N THR A 180 -0.48 -8.97 9.14
CA THR A 180 -0.24 -7.70 8.42
C THR A 180 -1.03 -6.56 9.06
N TYR A 181 -0.32 -5.48 9.38
CA TYR A 181 -0.85 -4.24 9.93
C TYR A 181 -0.96 -3.20 8.80
N ILE A 182 -2.16 -3.07 8.21
CA ILE A 182 -2.38 -2.35 6.95
C ILE A 182 -3.45 -1.27 7.06
N GLY A 183 -3.16 -0.09 6.52
CA GLY A 183 -4.14 1.01 6.46
C GLY A 183 -3.63 2.28 5.79
N LEU A 184 -4.58 3.14 5.43
CA LEU A 184 -4.36 4.48 4.89
C LEU A 184 -4.38 5.49 6.04
N VAL A 185 -3.20 6.04 6.36
CA VAL A 185 -2.95 6.81 7.61
C VAL A 185 -2.72 8.30 7.36
N GLU A 186 -2.82 8.73 6.10
CA GLU A 186 -2.54 10.09 5.62
C GLU A 186 -3.40 11.16 6.32
N PHE A 187 -4.63 10.80 6.73
CA PHE A 187 -5.53 11.72 7.43
C PHE A 187 -4.91 12.26 8.72
N GLY A 188 -4.14 11.42 9.43
CA GLY A 188 -3.41 11.83 10.63
C GLY A 188 -2.36 12.91 10.36
N ALA A 189 -1.78 12.93 9.16
CA ALA A 189 -0.83 13.94 8.70
C ALA A 189 -1.50 15.19 8.12
N GLY A 190 -2.84 15.24 8.07
CA GLY A 190 -3.59 16.33 7.47
C GLY A 190 -3.77 16.20 5.96
N LEU A 191 -3.59 15.00 5.42
CA LEU A 191 -3.61 14.71 3.98
C LEU A 191 -4.67 13.64 3.67
N ILE A 192 -4.92 13.40 2.39
CA ILE A 192 -5.63 12.22 1.90
C ILE A 192 -4.64 11.27 1.21
N PRO A 193 -4.94 9.99 1.03
CA PRO A 193 -4.18 9.10 0.14
C PRO A 193 -4.08 9.69 -1.26
N ALA A 194 -2.93 9.58 -1.91
CA ALA A 194 -2.64 10.25 -3.19
C ALA A 194 -1.88 9.41 -4.22
N GLY A 195 -1.57 8.15 -3.89
CA GLY A 195 -1.07 7.13 -4.82
C GLY A 195 -2.19 6.28 -5.42
N GLY A 196 -3.43 6.75 -5.43
CA GLY A 196 -4.62 6.04 -5.89
C GLY A 196 -5.35 5.26 -4.80
N GLY A 197 -5.02 5.48 -3.52
CA GLY A 197 -5.66 4.81 -2.39
C GLY A 197 -7.14 5.13 -2.25
N CYS A 198 -7.57 6.37 -2.49
CA CYS A 198 -8.99 6.75 -2.41
C CYS A 198 -9.79 6.03 -3.51
N LEU A 199 -9.27 6.09 -4.74
CA LEU A 199 -9.85 5.43 -5.90
C LEU A 199 -10.03 3.92 -5.67
N ARG A 200 -8.94 3.22 -5.34
CA ARG A 200 -8.92 1.75 -5.34
C ARG A 200 -9.72 1.18 -4.16
N LEU A 201 -9.69 1.84 -3.01
CA LEU A 201 -10.54 1.45 -1.89
C LEU A 201 -12.02 1.68 -2.24
N TYR A 202 -12.36 2.81 -2.84
CA TYR A 202 -13.73 3.09 -3.28
C TYR A 202 -14.25 2.04 -4.28
N GLN A 203 -13.47 1.72 -5.32
CA GLN A 203 -13.83 0.70 -6.30
C GLN A 203 -14.08 -0.65 -5.66
N ARG A 204 -13.26 -1.06 -4.68
CA ARG A 204 -13.47 -2.31 -3.93
C ARG A 204 -14.75 -2.29 -3.13
N GLN A 205 -15.06 -1.18 -2.46
CA GLN A 205 -16.32 -1.03 -1.73
C GLN A 205 -17.54 -1.08 -2.67
N VAL A 206 -17.45 -0.45 -3.84
CA VAL A 206 -18.50 -0.52 -4.88
C VAL A 206 -18.64 -1.95 -5.42
N ALA A 207 -17.53 -2.66 -5.63
CA ALA A 207 -17.55 -4.04 -6.10
C ALA A 207 -18.21 -5.01 -5.10
N ASN A 208 -18.15 -4.70 -3.80
CA ASN A 208 -18.77 -5.48 -2.72
C ASN A 208 -20.28 -5.22 -2.58
N LEU A 209 -20.86 -4.22 -3.27
CA LEU A 209 -22.29 -3.94 -3.20
C LEU A 209 -23.11 -5.02 -3.91
N LEU A 210 -24.18 -5.48 -3.24
CA LEU A 210 -25.20 -6.34 -3.83
C LEU A 210 -26.08 -5.57 -4.82
N ASP A 211 -26.47 -4.33 -4.47
CA ASP A 211 -27.21 -3.42 -5.35
C ASP A 211 -26.34 -2.23 -5.74
N LYS A 212 -25.89 -2.19 -6.99
CA LYS A 212 -25.04 -1.12 -7.53
C LYS A 212 -25.82 0.17 -7.83
N LYS A 213 -27.13 0.22 -7.61
CA LYS A 213 -27.94 1.45 -7.71
C LYS A 213 -27.80 2.34 -6.47
N ASP A 214 -27.58 1.75 -5.30
CA ASP A 214 -27.32 2.49 -4.07
C ASP A 214 -25.83 2.46 -3.72
N LEU A 215 -25.13 3.53 -4.11
CA LEU A 215 -23.70 3.68 -3.84
C LEU A 215 -23.40 4.17 -2.42
N GLN A 216 -24.43 4.54 -1.64
CA GLN A 216 -24.24 5.15 -0.32
C GLN A 216 -23.44 4.25 0.64
N PRO A 217 -23.68 2.93 0.75
CA PRO A 217 -22.92 2.08 1.65
C PRO A 217 -21.43 2.03 1.29
N ALA A 218 -21.10 1.96 0.00
CA ALA A 218 -19.71 1.94 -0.46
C ALA A 218 -18.99 3.27 -0.19
N PHE A 219 -19.66 4.39 -0.48
CA PHE A 219 -19.14 5.72 -0.20
C PHE A 219 -18.89 5.91 1.31
N ARG A 220 -19.86 5.57 2.16
CA ARG A 220 -19.71 5.66 3.62
C ARG A 220 -18.56 4.79 4.13
N ALA A 221 -18.47 3.54 3.67
CA ALA A 221 -17.41 2.63 4.09
C ALA A 221 -16.02 3.16 3.72
N ALA A 222 -15.81 3.62 2.48
CA ALA A 222 -14.54 4.20 2.06
C ALA A 222 -14.23 5.50 2.83
N PHE A 223 -15.23 6.39 2.96
CA PHE A 223 -15.11 7.66 3.66
C PHE A 223 -14.75 7.48 5.14
N GLU A 224 -15.40 6.56 5.84
CA GLU A 224 -15.11 6.27 7.25
C GLU A 224 -13.75 5.58 7.42
N THR A 225 -13.41 4.63 6.57
CA THR A 225 -12.13 3.91 6.64
C THR A 225 -10.95 4.87 6.47
N ILE A 226 -10.99 5.75 5.46
CA ILE A 226 -9.93 6.73 5.22
C ILE A 226 -10.00 7.89 6.22
N GLY A 227 -11.19 8.46 6.42
CA GLY A 227 -11.39 9.65 7.26
C GLY A 227 -11.11 9.41 8.75
N MET A 228 -11.27 8.18 9.23
CA MET A 228 -10.87 7.79 10.59
C MET A 228 -9.48 7.17 10.66
N ALA A 229 -8.76 7.07 9.53
CA ALA A 229 -7.48 6.39 9.42
C ALA A 229 -7.50 4.99 10.05
N LYS A 230 -8.52 4.19 9.71
CA LYS A 230 -8.65 2.83 10.26
C LYS A 230 -7.48 1.97 9.76
N VAL A 231 -6.90 1.21 10.68
CA VAL A 231 -5.81 0.29 10.39
C VAL A 231 -6.21 -1.11 10.85
N ALA A 232 -6.15 -2.06 9.93
CA ALA A 232 -6.37 -3.46 10.26
C ALA A 232 -5.15 -4.06 10.94
N THR A 233 -5.39 -4.93 11.91
CA THR A 233 -4.39 -5.67 12.69
C THR A 233 -4.20 -7.12 12.24
N SER A 234 -4.99 -7.54 11.25
CA SER A 234 -4.93 -8.87 10.65
C SER A 234 -5.46 -8.82 9.22
N CYS A 235 -5.11 -9.81 8.40
CA CYS A 235 -5.66 -9.95 7.05
C CYS A 235 -7.19 -10.10 7.03
N ALA A 236 -7.78 -10.73 8.05
CA ALA A 236 -9.22 -10.88 8.16
C ALA A 236 -9.91 -9.52 8.36
N GLU A 237 -9.44 -8.72 9.33
CA GLU A 237 -9.94 -7.35 9.54
C GLU A 237 -9.67 -6.47 8.32
N ALA A 238 -8.54 -6.65 7.64
CA ALA A 238 -8.21 -5.90 6.44
C ALA A 238 -9.16 -6.22 5.26
N GLN A 239 -9.70 -7.43 5.19
CA GLN A 239 -10.78 -7.78 4.26
C GLN A 239 -12.10 -7.10 4.64
N GLU A 240 -12.46 -7.06 5.92
CA GLU A 240 -13.65 -6.34 6.42
C GLU A 240 -13.59 -4.83 6.13
N LEU A 241 -12.41 -4.22 6.24
CA LEU A 241 -12.18 -2.81 5.91
C LEU A 241 -12.05 -2.52 4.41
N GLY A 242 -11.97 -3.55 3.56
CA GLY A 242 -11.84 -3.43 2.10
C GLY A 242 -10.40 -3.25 1.58
N PHE A 243 -9.39 -3.30 2.45
CA PHE A 243 -7.98 -3.33 2.03
C PHE A 243 -7.59 -4.64 1.36
N LEU A 244 -8.37 -5.71 1.59
CA LEU A 244 -8.31 -6.96 0.83
C LEU A 244 -9.67 -7.26 0.21
N ARG A 245 -9.64 -7.94 -0.94
CA ARG A 245 -10.82 -8.45 -1.64
C ARG A 245 -11.26 -9.78 -1.01
N PRO A 246 -12.53 -10.21 -1.18
CA PRO A 246 -12.99 -11.53 -0.74
C PRO A 246 -12.16 -12.71 -1.29
N GLY A 247 -11.57 -12.57 -2.48
CA GLY A 247 -10.73 -13.59 -3.11
C GLY A 247 -9.25 -13.55 -2.76
N ASP A 248 -8.79 -12.54 -2.00
CA ASP A 248 -7.42 -12.47 -1.52
C ASP A 248 -7.19 -13.49 -0.39
N SER A 249 -5.93 -13.85 -0.12
CA SER A 249 -5.59 -14.91 0.83
C SER A 249 -4.38 -14.56 1.70
N TRP A 250 -4.08 -15.38 2.70
CA TRP A 250 -2.98 -15.11 3.63
C TRP A 250 -2.15 -16.35 3.98
N SER A 251 -0.90 -16.08 4.34
CA SER A 251 0.09 -17.05 4.81
C SER A 251 0.21 -16.96 6.33
N MET A 252 0.13 -18.11 7.01
CA MET A 252 0.30 -18.19 8.47
C MET A 252 1.77 -18.12 8.90
N ASN A 253 2.67 -18.61 8.04
CA ASN A 253 4.11 -18.52 8.26
C ASN A 253 4.68 -17.44 7.35
N ARG A 254 5.22 -16.37 7.93
CA ARG A 254 5.84 -15.27 7.20
C ARG A 254 7.00 -15.74 6.32
N ASP A 255 7.74 -16.77 6.72
CA ASP A 255 8.84 -17.29 5.92
C ASP A 255 8.35 -17.92 4.61
N HIS A 256 7.10 -18.39 4.55
CA HIS A 256 6.49 -18.97 3.34
C HIS A 256 5.79 -17.94 2.46
N LEU A 257 5.67 -16.69 2.90
CA LEU A 257 4.87 -15.65 2.24
C LEU A 257 5.23 -15.46 0.77
N ALA A 258 6.51 -15.31 0.46
CA ALA A 258 6.98 -15.08 -0.90
C ALA A 258 6.76 -16.31 -1.81
N ALA A 259 6.93 -17.53 -1.27
CA ALA A 259 6.62 -18.75 -2.01
C ALA A 259 5.12 -18.87 -2.29
N ASP A 260 4.28 -18.59 -1.30
CA ASP A 260 2.83 -18.64 -1.45
C ASP A 260 2.32 -17.57 -2.44
N ALA A 261 2.94 -16.39 -2.42
CA ALA A 261 2.64 -15.32 -3.36
C ALA A 261 3.05 -15.70 -4.79
N LYS A 262 4.21 -16.35 -4.95
CA LYS A 262 4.67 -16.92 -6.22
C LYS A 262 3.69 -17.99 -6.74
N ASP A 263 3.26 -18.91 -5.88
CA ASP A 263 2.30 -19.96 -6.25
C ASP A 263 0.95 -19.37 -6.71
N LEU A 264 0.46 -18.34 -6.01
CA LEU A 264 -0.73 -17.59 -6.40
C LEU A 264 -0.54 -16.88 -7.75
N ALA A 265 0.62 -16.24 -7.96
CA ALA A 265 0.94 -15.54 -9.19
C ALA A 265 0.96 -16.49 -10.40
N LEU A 266 1.56 -17.67 -10.24
CA LEU A 266 1.57 -18.73 -11.24
C LEU A 266 0.16 -19.29 -11.49
N ALA A 267 -0.67 -19.42 -10.46
CA ALA A 267 -2.05 -19.86 -10.61
C ALA A 267 -2.87 -18.86 -11.45
N LEU A 268 -2.69 -17.57 -11.21
CA LEU A 268 -3.32 -16.49 -11.99
C LEU A 268 -2.82 -16.47 -13.44
N ALA A 269 -1.52 -16.64 -13.66
CA ALA A 269 -0.93 -16.67 -15.00
C ALA A 269 -1.52 -17.81 -15.85
N ARG A 270 -1.67 -19.01 -15.26
CA ARG A 270 -2.31 -20.16 -15.90
C ARG A 270 -3.81 -19.99 -16.12
N GLY A 271 -4.48 -19.18 -15.30
CA GLY A 271 -5.93 -18.99 -15.31
C GLY A 271 -6.47 -18.00 -16.36
N HIS A 272 -5.62 -17.53 -17.29
CA HIS A 272 -5.86 -16.37 -18.16
C HIS A 272 -6.08 -15.08 -17.36
N HIS A 273 -4.99 -14.40 -17.04
CA HIS A 273 -5.03 -13.04 -16.48
C HIS A 273 -5.60 -12.05 -17.50
N VAL A 274 -6.58 -11.26 -17.08
CA VAL A 274 -7.12 -10.14 -17.85
C VAL A 274 -6.92 -8.89 -17.02
N SER A 275 -6.08 -7.99 -17.55
CA SER A 275 -5.90 -6.66 -16.97
C SER A 275 -7.24 -5.93 -16.96
N PRO A 276 -7.68 -5.33 -15.83
CA PRO A 276 -8.85 -4.47 -15.81
C PRO A 276 -8.68 -3.36 -16.85
N GLY A 277 -9.73 -3.09 -17.64
CA GLY A 277 -9.68 -2.00 -18.62
C GLY A 277 -9.59 -0.64 -17.91
N ALA A 278 -8.61 0.18 -18.27
CA ALA A 278 -8.44 1.54 -17.72
C ALA A 278 -9.63 2.48 -18.02
N ASP A 279 -10.44 2.14 -19.03
CA ASP A 279 -11.62 2.92 -19.44
C ASP A 279 -12.92 2.48 -18.74
N MET A 280 -12.82 1.66 -17.67
CA MET A 280 -13.99 1.23 -16.92
C MET A 280 -14.65 2.42 -16.22
N ALA A 281 -15.91 2.68 -16.57
CA ALA A 281 -16.72 3.73 -15.96
C ALA A 281 -16.95 3.44 -14.47
N ILE A 282 -16.57 4.39 -13.60
CA ILE A 282 -16.70 4.31 -12.15
C ILE A 282 -17.96 5.06 -11.75
N PRO A 283 -18.99 4.38 -11.21
CA PRO A 283 -20.18 5.06 -10.73
C PRO A 283 -19.85 5.84 -9.46
N VAL A 284 -20.32 7.08 -9.36
CA VAL A 284 -20.05 7.95 -8.22
C VAL A 284 -21.30 8.66 -7.71
N MET A 285 -21.26 9.10 -6.45
CA MET A 285 -22.40 9.81 -5.84
C MET A 285 -22.49 11.29 -6.23
N GLY A 286 -21.40 11.90 -6.70
CA GLY A 286 -21.35 13.32 -7.03
C GLY A 286 -21.78 14.22 -5.87
N THR A 287 -22.53 15.26 -6.19
CA THR A 287 -23.01 16.25 -5.20
C THR A 287 -23.82 15.63 -4.04
N ALA A 288 -24.50 14.50 -4.26
CA ALA A 288 -25.23 13.82 -3.19
C ALA A 288 -24.29 13.21 -2.13
N GLY A 289 -23.14 12.68 -2.55
CA GLY A 289 -22.12 12.13 -1.63
C GLY A 289 -21.42 13.24 -0.85
N ILE A 290 -21.10 14.35 -1.51
CA ILE A 290 -20.52 15.54 -0.89
C ILE A 290 -21.46 16.10 0.18
N ALA A 291 -22.74 16.32 -0.16
CA ALA A 291 -23.72 16.82 0.79
C ALA A 291 -23.93 15.87 1.98
N LEU A 292 -23.88 14.56 1.74
CA LEU A 292 -23.97 13.58 2.82
C LEU A 292 -22.80 13.72 3.81
N ALA A 293 -21.57 13.79 3.30
CA ALA A 293 -20.38 13.96 4.12
C ALA A 293 -20.36 15.32 4.83
N GLU A 294 -20.77 16.40 4.16
CA GLU A 294 -20.91 17.74 4.72
C GLU A 294 -21.79 17.73 5.99
N ASN A 295 -22.96 17.10 5.92
CA ASN A 295 -23.86 17.00 7.07
C ASN A 295 -23.23 16.21 8.23
N VAL A 296 -22.56 15.09 7.95
CA VAL A 296 -21.90 14.28 8.98
C VAL A 296 -20.76 15.07 9.64
N LEU A 297 -19.89 15.69 8.84
CA LEU A 297 -18.76 16.47 9.32
C LEU A 297 -19.22 17.70 10.10
N PHE A 298 -20.25 18.40 9.63
CA PHE A 298 -20.84 19.54 10.34
C PHE A 298 -21.32 19.12 11.73
N ASN A 299 -22.11 18.04 11.83
CA ASN A 299 -22.59 17.54 13.12
C ASN A 299 -21.44 17.10 14.04
N MET A 300 -20.40 16.46 13.50
CA MET A 300 -19.22 16.08 14.29
C MET A 300 -18.43 17.31 14.78
N LYS A 301 -18.34 18.37 13.98
CA LYS A 301 -17.68 19.62 14.34
C LYS A 301 -18.44 20.34 15.46
N GLU A 302 -19.75 20.53 15.28
CA GLU A 302 -20.62 21.16 16.28
C GLU A 302 -20.67 20.33 17.58
N GLY A 303 -20.55 19.00 17.46
CA GLY A 303 -20.39 18.09 18.60
C GLY A 303 -18.99 18.08 19.24
N ASN A 304 -18.04 18.91 18.79
CA ASN A 304 -16.64 18.94 19.22
C ASN A 304 -15.88 17.60 19.08
N ALA A 305 -16.35 16.70 18.21
CA ALA A 305 -15.69 15.43 17.94
C ALA A 305 -14.51 15.55 16.95
N ILE A 306 -14.53 16.58 16.11
CA ILE A 306 -13.50 16.90 15.13
C ILE A 306 -13.15 18.39 15.15
N SER A 307 -11.93 18.72 14.76
CA SER A 307 -11.49 20.11 14.57
C SER A 307 -12.02 20.71 13.26
N GLU A 308 -11.87 22.03 13.09
CA GLU A 308 -12.15 22.68 11.80
C GLU A 308 -11.25 22.14 10.68
N HIS A 309 -10.00 21.76 11.00
CA HIS A 309 -9.09 21.21 10.00
C HIS A 309 -9.46 19.79 9.61
N ASP A 310 -9.91 18.98 10.57
CA ASP A 310 -10.46 17.65 10.28
C ASP A 310 -11.68 17.74 9.36
N MET A 311 -12.57 18.71 9.58
CA MET A 311 -13.69 18.97 8.67
C MET A 311 -13.18 19.32 7.27
N LYS A 312 -12.17 20.18 7.14
CA LYS A 312 -11.59 20.54 5.84
C LYS A 312 -10.99 19.34 5.10
N ILE A 313 -10.18 18.51 5.78
CA ILE A 313 -9.63 17.28 5.20
C ILE A 313 -10.75 16.33 4.80
N GLY A 314 -11.77 16.18 5.65
CA GLY A 314 -12.95 15.37 5.36
C GLY A 314 -13.71 15.84 4.12
N LEU A 315 -13.86 17.14 3.90
CA LEU A 315 -14.53 17.67 2.70
C LEU A 315 -13.76 17.39 1.41
N GLU A 316 -12.42 17.50 1.44
CA GLU A 316 -11.58 17.13 0.29
C GLU A 316 -11.63 15.62 0.00
N LEU A 317 -11.63 14.79 1.04
CA LEU A 317 -11.84 13.34 0.92
C LEU A 317 -13.22 13.02 0.31
N ALA A 318 -14.28 13.68 0.79
CA ALA A 318 -15.63 13.49 0.28
C ALA A 318 -15.74 13.89 -1.19
N ASN A 319 -15.16 15.02 -1.58
CA ASN A 319 -15.11 15.45 -2.97
C ASN A 319 -14.38 14.43 -3.86
N THR A 320 -13.26 13.88 -3.37
CA THR A 320 -12.49 12.86 -4.08
C THR A 320 -13.30 11.58 -4.28
N LEU A 321 -13.85 11.00 -3.21
CA LEU A 321 -14.63 9.76 -3.27
C LEU A 321 -15.95 9.91 -4.04
N ALA A 322 -16.50 11.12 -4.12
CA ALA A 322 -17.71 11.41 -4.86
C ALA A 322 -17.47 11.66 -6.36
N GLY A 323 -16.23 11.64 -6.85
CA GLY A 323 -15.90 11.98 -8.23
C GLY A 323 -16.16 13.44 -8.57
N GLY A 324 -16.01 14.33 -7.58
CA GLY A 324 -16.22 15.77 -7.74
C GLY A 324 -17.68 16.22 -7.76
N LYS A 325 -17.89 17.47 -8.17
CA LYS A 325 -19.22 18.12 -8.18
C LYS A 325 -20.00 17.78 -9.44
N VAL A 326 -20.26 16.49 -9.67
CA VAL A 326 -21.08 15.98 -10.77
C VAL A 326 -22.50 15.66 -10.32
N PRO A 327 -23.50 15.66 -11.23
CA PRO A 327 -24.87 15.25 -10.89
C PRO A 327 -24.94 13.79 -10.41
N PRO A 328 -25.86 13.44 -9.51
CA PRO A 328 -26.09 12.05 -9.10
C PRO A 328 -26.41 11.14 -10.30
N GLY A 329 -25.89 9.91 -10.28
CA GLY A 329 -26.04 8.96 -11.40
C GLY A 329 -24.99 9.11 -12.50
N THR A 330 -24.01 10.00 -12.32
CA THR A 330 -22.86 10.13 -13.22
C THR A 330 -21.85 9.01 -13.00
N THR A 331 -21.14 8.64 -14.06
CA THR A 331 -19.92 7.83 -14.00
C THR A 331 -18.73 8.67 -14.42
N VAL A 332 -17.58 8.42 -13.81
CA VAL A 332 -16.30 9.09 -14.11
C VAL A 332 -15.24 8.08 -14.53
N THR A 333 -14.13 8.57 -15.08
CA THR A 333 -12.97 7.72 -15.42
C THR A 333 -12.03 7.55 -14.22
N GLU A 334 -11.13 6.56 -14.28
CA GLU A 334 -10.03 6.45 -13.32
C GLU A 334 -9.19 7.72 -13.27
N LYS A 335 -8.92 8.32 -14.44
CA LYS A 335 -8.17 9.58 -14.53
C LYS A 335 -8.87 10.70 -13.76
N ASP A 336 -10.19 10.85 -13.90
CA ASP A 336 -10.94 11.89 -13.18
C ASP A 336 -10.83 11.72 -11.65
N MET A 337 -10.91 10.48 -11.17
CA MET A 337 -10.77 10.17 -9.73
C MET A 337 -9.34 10.46 -9.23
N LEU A 338 -8.31 10.04 -9.99
CA LEU A 338 -6.91 10.31 -9.65
C LEU A 338 -6.59 11.81 -9.69
N ASP A 339 -7.15 12.55 -10.64
CA ASP A 339 -7.00 14.01 -10.70
C ASP A 339 -7.61 14.68 -9.46
N HIS A 340 -8.84 14.30 -9.07
CA HIS A 340 -9.45 14.81 -7.83
C HIS A 340 -8.63 14.47 -6.58
N GLU A 341 -8.10 13.26 -6.50
CA GLU A 341 -7.27 12.80 -5.40
C GLU A 341 -5.98 13.62 -5.29
N ARG A 342 -5.25 13.80 -6.40
CA ARG A 342 -4.01 14.60 -6.45
C ARG A 342 -4.29 16.07 -6.15
N GLU A 343 -5.33 16.65 -6.73
CA GLU A 343 -5.70 18.03 -6.48
C GLU A 343 -6.09 18.28 -5.02
N GLY A 344 -6.88 17.36 -4.43
CA GLY A 344 -7.26 17.43 -3.02
C GLY A 344 -6.04 17.33 -2.11
N PHE A 345 -5.11 16.42 -2.42
CA PHE A 345 -3.84 16.31 -1.72
C PHE A 345 -3.02 17.61 -1.78
N MET A 346 -2.85 18.19 -2.97
CA MET A 346 -2.09 19.44 -3.15
C MET A 346 -2.72 20.62 -2.41
N ARG A 347 -4.06 20.73 -2.42
CA ARG A 347 -4.78 21.75 -1.64
C ARG A 347 -4.51 21.59 -0.15
N LEU A 348 -4.60 20.37 0.37
CA LEU A 348 -4.38 20.09 1.80
C LEU A 348 -2.92 20.30 2.23
N LEU A 349 -1.96 19.95 1.37
CA LEU A 349 -0.53 20.13 1.66
C LEU A 349 -0.15 21.62 1.78
N GLY A 350 -0.82 22.49 1.02
CA GLY A 350 -0.65 23.94 1.12
C GLY A 350 -1.16 24.56 2.43
N GLU A 351 -1.87 23.80 3.27
CA GLU A 351 -2.43 24.30 4.52
C GLU A 351 -1.40 24.33 5.65
N ARG A 352 -1.28 25.47 6.32
CA ARG A 352 -0.40 25.62 7.49
C ARG A 352 -0.64 24.56 8.57
N LYS A 353 -1.90 24.24 8.85
CA LYS A 353 -2.26 23.22 9.86
C LYS A 353 -1.82 21.82 9.46
N THR A 354 -1.80 21.50 8.17
CA THR A 354 -1.26 20.23 7.64
C THR A 354 0.24 20.16 7.87
N LEU A 355 0.98 21.22 7.53
CA LEU A 355 2.42 21.30 7.79
C LEU A 355 2.76 21.15 9.29
N GLU A 356 1.94 21.72 10.18
CA GLU A 356 2.06 21.55 11.63
C GLU A 356 1.84 20.08 12.06
N ARG A 357 0.84 19.38 11.49
CA ARG A 357 0.61 17.94 11.76
C ARG A 357 1.78 17.10 11.29
N MET A 358 2.29 17.36 10.09
CA MET A 358 3.45 16.66 9.53
C MET A 358 4.68 16.84 10.42
N GLN A 359 4.98 18.08 10.81
CA GLN A 359 6.09 18.37 11.72
C GLN A 359 5.92 17.67 13.09
N TYR A 360 4.71 17.67 13.64
CA TYR A 360 4.43 17.02 14.91
C TYR A 360 4.60 15.49 14.83
N ILE A 361 4.13 14.85 13.76
CA ILE A 361 4.34 13.41 13.53
C ILE A 361 5.83 13.10 13.41
N LEU A 362 6.58 13.87 12.62
CA LEU A 362 8.03 13.64 12.45
C LEU A 362 8.80 13.81 13.77
N LYS A 363 8.33 14.68 14.67
CA LYS A 363 8.95 14.91 15.99
C LYS A 363 8.53 13.88 17.05
N THR A 364 7.27 13.42 17.03
CA THR A 364 6.68 12.66 18.16
C THR A 364 6.26 11.24 17.80
N GLY A 365 6.18 10.92 16.51
CA GLY A 365 5.60 9.68 15.99
C GLY A 365 4.08 9.57 16.19
N LYS A 366 3.40 10.65 16.61
CA LYS A 366 1.96 10.65 16.92
C LYS A 366 1.23 11.69 16.07
N PRO A 367 -0.04 11.46 15.69
CA PRO A 367 -0.85 12.46 15.00
C PRO A 367 -1.18 13.64 15.93
N LEU A 368 -1.29 14.83 15.34
CA LEU A 368 -1.79 16.05 15.99
C LEU A 368 -3.21 16.32 15.50
N ARG A 369 -4.12 16.69 16.40
CA ARG A 369 -5.44 17.24 16.05
C ARG A 369 -5.47 18.72 16.43
N ASN A 370 -5.50 19.60 15.43
CA ASN A 370 -5.44 21.07 15.50
C ASN A 370 -6.48 21.74 14.60
#